data_AF-A0A367M6C8-F1
#
_entry.id   AF-A0A367M6C8-F1
#
_cell.length_a   1.000
_cell.length_b   1.000
_cell.length_c   1.000
_cell.angle_alpha   90.00
_cell.angle_beta   90.00
_cell.angle_gamma   90.00
#
_symmetry.space_group_name_H-M   'P 1'
#
loop_
_entity.id
_entity.type
_entity.pdbx_description
1 polymer ?
#
loop_
_entity_poly.entity_id
_entity_poly.type
_entity_poly.pdbx_seq_one_letter_code
_entity_poly.pdbx_strand_id
1 'polypeptide(L)'
;MPSRSPSSARSSRALYAPRLKPLAQAIALLLVAGGAQAAGQPFSAAWFAAKGAAQGGAAGAPRPGAQLPGAPPPLAQQQRVNQQLQRSMANLNNTVAAIAAQQAAQAAGRQAALNLPQDVPDGLGEGGLKVDASLPFEQAWQNAKGPVQTQAAGKTTVSIEQTADKAVLNWETFNVGRNTTVDFQQHADWALLNRVNDPSARPSQIQGQIKADGTVMLVNRNGVVFSGSSQVDVRNLTVAAANISDEQFRQRGLYYDNAGSRPTF
;
A
#
# COMPACT_ATOMS: atom_id res chain seq x y z
N MET A 1 -73.06 5.33 -10.77
CA MET A 1 -72.15 5.91 -11.78
C MET A 1 -70.81 6.21 -11.10
N PRO A 2 -69.65 6.00 -11.74
CA PRO A 2 -69.17 4.77 -12.37
C PRO A 2 -67.89 4.20 -11.72
N SER A 3 -67.62 2.95 -12.10
CA SER A 3 -66.43 2.11 -11.96
C SER A 3 -65.03 2.75 -11.97
N ARG A 4 -64.06 2.11 -11.31
CA ARG A 4 -62.82 1.62 -11.96
C ARG A 4 -62.05 0.59 -11.13
N SER A 5 -61.49 -0.35 -11.88
CA SER A 5 -60.88 -1.65 -11.57
C SER A 5 -59.54 -1.61 -10.82
N PRO A 6 -59.05 -2.74 -10.28
CA PRO A 6 -57.72 -2.82 -9.67
C PRO A 6 -56.65 -2.88 -10.76
N SER A 7 -55.69 -1.95 -10.75
CA SER A 7 -54.56 -1.95 -11.68
C SER A 7 -53.36 -2.63 -11.04
N SER A 8 -53.02 -3.81 -11.56
CA SER A 8 -51.83 -4.58 -11.25
C SER A 8 -50.58 -3.83 -11.75
N ALA A 9 -49.78 -3.26 -10.85
CA ALA A 9 -48.47 -2.72 -11.21
C ALA A 9 -47.43 -3.85 -11.17
N ARG A 10 -47.24 -4.53 -12.32
CA ARG A 10 -46.01 -5.26 -12.62
C ARG A 10 -44.89 -4.22 -12.78
N SER A 11 -44.04 -4.08 -11.77
CA SER A 11 -42.78 -3.34 -11.94
C SER A 11 -41.69 -4.30 -12.40
N SER A 12 -41.51 -4.28 -13.72
CA SER A 12 -40.46 -4.92 -14.50
C SER A 12 -39.06 -4.60 -13.91
N ARG A 13 -38.30 -5.65 -13.58
CA ARG A 13 -36.85 -5.56 -13.36
C ARG A 13 -36.19 -5.12 -14.66
N ALA A 14 -35.82 -3.85 -14.77
CA ALA A 14 -34.90 -3.37 -15.79
C ALA A 14 -33.49 -3.83 -15.42
N LEU A 15 -33.00 -4.88 -16.09
CA LEU A 15 -31.59 -5.25 -16.09
C LEU A 15 -30.82 -4.17 -16.85
N TYR A 16 -30.14 -3.29 -16.10
CA TYR A 16 -29.14 -2.40 -16.67
C TYR A 16 -27.88 -3.21 -16.98
N ALA A 17 -27.64 -3.45 -18.28
CA ALA A 17 -26.37 -3.97 -18.77
C ALA A 17 -25.39 -2.80 -18.93
N PRO A 18 -24.22 -2.78 -18.25
CA PRO A 18 -23.23 -1.75 -18.51
C PRO A 18 -22.53 -2.03 -19.85
N ARG A 19 -22.58 -1.05 -20.76
CA ARG A 19 -21.71 -1.02 -21.95
C ARG A 19 -20.29 -0.67 -21.49
N LEU A 20 -19.38 -1.62 -21.61
CA LEU A 20 -17.96 -1.44 -21.31
C LEU A 20 -17.20 -0.88 -22.52
N LYS A 21 -16.38 0.14 -22.27
CA LYS A 21 -15.46 0.78 -23.24
C LYS A 21 -14.30 -0.19 -23.60
N PRO A 22 -13.78 -0.18 -24.84
CA PRO A 22 -12.83 -1.19 -25.34
C PRO A 22 -11.39 -1.09 -24.80
N LEU A 23 -11.11 -0.23 -23.82
CA LEU A 23 -9.77 -0.04 -23.27
C LEU A 23 -9.49 -0.84 -21.97
N ALA A 24 -10.47 -1.58 -21.45
CA ALA A 24 -10.36 -2.34 -20.21
C ALA A 24 -10.06 -3.85 -20.38
N GLN A 25 -9.82 -4.33 -21.61
CA GLN A 25 -9.56 -5.76 -21.87
C GLN A 25 -8.09 -6.18 -21.87
N ALA A 26 -7.13 -5.28 -21.66
CA ALA A 26 -5.70 -5.63 -21.68
C ALA A 26 -5.13 -6.10 -20.32
N ILE A 27 -5.83 -5.86 -19.19
CA ILE A 27 -5.32 -6.19 -17.84
C ILE A 27 -6.17 -7.27 -17.13
N ALA A 28 -7.38 -7.56 -17.63
CA ALA A 28 -8.31 -8.50 -17.01
C ALA A 28 -8.24 -9.94 -17.54
N LEU A 29 -7.18 -10.34 -18.25
CA LEU A 29 -6.94 -11.73 -18.69
C LEU A 29 -5.83 -12.45 -17.91
N LEU A 30 -5.51 -12.00 -16.70
CA LEU A 30 -4.44 -12.59 -15.89
C LEU A 30 -4.85 -13.32 -14.61
N LEU A 31 -6.13 -13.30 -14.17
CA LEU A 31 -6.42 -13.76 -12.81
C LEU A 31 -7.76 -14.49 -12.53
N VAL A 32 -8.48 -15.03 -13.52
CA VAL A 32 -9.59 -15.96 -13.22
C VAL A 32 -9.71 -17.07 -14.26
N ALA A 33 -9.14 -18.24 -13.95
CA ALA A 33 -9.57 -19.52 -14.51
C ALA A 33 -9.14 -20.68 -13.57
N GLY A 34 -9.69 -20.68 -12.35
CA GLY A 34 -9.73 -21.88 -11.51
C GLY A 34 -11.06 -22.58 -11.75
N GLY A 35 -11.05 -23.67 -12.52
CA GLY A 35 -12.24 -24.50 -12.72
C GLY A 35 -12.21 -25.37 -13.97
N ALA A 36 -11.59 -26.55 -13.84
CA ALA A 36 -11.77 -27.76 -14.65
C ALA A 36 -11.79 -27.64 -16.20
N GLN A 37 -10.63 -27.88 -16.82
CA GLN A 37 -10.32 -29.06 -17.65
C GLN A 37 -9.10 -28.74 -18.55
N ALA A 38 -7.99 -29.45 -18.30
CA ALA A 38 -6.83 -29.63 -19.17
C ALA A 38 -6.42 -28.49 -20.12
N ALA A 39 -5.97 -27.36 -19.57
CA ALA A 39 -5.17 -26.38 -20.32
C ALA A 39 -3.97 -25.96 -19.46
N GLY A 40 -2.76 -26.18 -19.99
CA GLY A 40 -1.51 -25.93 -19.28
C GLY A 40 -1.30 -24.46 -18.92
N GLN A 41 -0.65 -24.22 -17.79
CA GLN A 41 -0.28 -22.90 -17.27
C GLN A 41 0.39 -22.03 -18.36
N PRO A 42 -0.07 -20.79 -18.62
CA PRO A 42 0.63 -19.89 -19.52
C PRO A 42 2.04 -19.62 -19.00
N PHE A 43 3.02 -19.56 -19.91
CA PHE A 43 4.45 -19.42 -19.60
C PHE A 43 5.12 -20.62 -18.89
N SER A 44 4.48 -21.79 -18.84
CA SER A 44 5.13 -23.03 -18.41
C SER A 44 5.92 -23.71 -19.53
N ALA A 45 6.89 -24.56 -19.16
CA ALA A 45 7.67 -25.35 -20.12
C ALA A 45 6.78 -26.20 -21.06
N ALA A 46 5.66 -26.73 -20.57
CA ALA A 46 4.69 -27.47 -21.37
C ALA A 46 3.90 -26.57 -22.34
N TRP A 47 3.58 -25.33 -21.95
CA TRP A 47 2.94 -24.35 -22.83
C TRP A 47 3.88 -23.88 -23.95
N PHE A 48 5.14 -23.63 -23.62
CA PHE A 48 6.18 -23.32 -24.63
C PHE A 48 6.43 -24.51 -25.57
N ALA A 49 6.42 -25.75 -25.06
CA ALA A 49 6.51 -26.95 -25.88
C ALA A 49 5.31 -27.10 -26.84
N ALA A 50 4.08 -26.85 -26.37
CA ALA A 50 2.87 -26.92 -27.19
C ALA A 50 2.83 -25.83 -28.28
N LYS A 51 3.27 -24.60 -27.97
CA LYS A 51 3.39 -23.52 -28.97
C LYS A 51 4.51 -23.76 -29.98
N GLY A 52 5.64 -24.31 -29.54
CA GLY A 52 6.76 -24.70 -30.40
C GLY A 52 6.38 -25.82 -31.38
N ALA A 53 5.57 -26.78 -30.93
CA ALA A 53 5.04 -27.84 -31.79
C ALA A 53 4.02 -27.32 -32.82
N ALA A 54 3.18 -26.33 -32.47
CA ALA A 54 2.21 -25.72 -33.40
C ALA A 54 2.88 -24.86 -34.48
N GLN A 55 4.07 -24.32 -34.23
CA GLN A 55 4.85 -23.57 -35.22
C GLN A 55 5.78 -24.47 -36.06
N GLY A 56 5.97 -25.73 -35.66
CA GLY A 56 6.78 -26.74 -36.38
C GLY A 56 6.02 -27.59 -37.40
N GLY A 57 4.70 -27.38 -37.57
CA GLY A 57 3.83 -28.18 -38.42
C GLY A 57 3.77 -27.80 -39.90
N ALA A 58 4.60 -26.86 -40.38
CA ALA A 58 4.69 -26.53 -41.80
C ALA A 58 5.91 -27.22 -42.44
N ALA A 59 5.94 -28.54 -42.38
CA ALA A 59 6.88 -29.36 -43.15
C ALA A 59 6.24 -29.69 -44.52
N GLY A 60 6.68 -28.98 -45.57
CA GLY A 60 6.17 -29.24 -46.92
C GLY A 60 6.81 -28.37 -48.00
N ALA A 61 8.12 -28.50 -48.21
CA ALA A 61 8.80 -28.45 -49.52
C ALA A 61 10.33 -28.42 -49.32
N PRO A 62 11.11 -29.30 -49.98
CA PRO A 62 12.57 -29.23 -49.93
C PRO A 62 13.04 -28.01 -50.71
N ARG A 63 13.64 -27.04 -50.03
CA ARG A 63 14.42 -25.98 -50.68
C ARG A 63 15.82 -26.52 -51.01
N PRO A 64 16.32 -26.35 -52.24
CA PRO A 64 17.68 -26.75 -52.59
C PRO A 64 18.69 -25.92 -51.78
N GLY A 65 19.57 -26.56 -51.01
CA GLY A 65 20.65 -25.90 -50.27
C GLY A 65 20.82 -26.26 -48.78
N ALA A 66 20.14 -27.30 -48.26
CA ALA A 66 20.25 -27.68 -46.86
C ALA A 66 21.67 -28.19 -46.49
N GLN A 67 22.33 -27.47 -45.59
CA GLN A 67 23.65 -27.81 -45.04
C GLN A 67 23.56 -29.03 -44.11
N LEU A 68 24.55 -29.93 -44.21
CA LEU A 68 24.63 -31.17 -43.44
C LEU A 68 24.78 -30.92 -41.92
N PRO A 69 24.10 -31.70 -41.06
CA PRO A 69 24.30 -31.67 -39.62
C PRO A 69 25.68 -32.23 -39.27
N GLY A 70 26.54 -31.45 -38.60
CA GLY A 70 27.83 -31.91 -38.07
C GLY A 70 29.08 -31.11 -38.49
N ALA A 71 28.96 -30.14 -39.40
CA ALA A 71 30.06 -29.23 -39.72
C ALA A 71 30.22 -28.17 -38.61
N PRO A 72 31.47 -27.82 -38.19
CA PRO A 72 31.68 -26.73 -37.25
C PRO A 72 31.04 -25.45 -37.80
N PRO A 73 30.40 -24.64 -36.95
CA PRO A 73 29.70 -23.45 -37.40
C PRO A 73 30.67 -22.57 -38.22
N PRO A 74 30.28 -22.10 -39.41
CA PRO A 74 31.16 -21.31 -40.26
C PRO A 74 31.67 -20.08 -39.48
N LEU A 75 32.89 -19.61 -39.75
CA LEU A 75 33.53 -18.50 -39.01
C LEU A 75 32.62 -17.26 -38.85
N ALA A 76 31.77 -16.98 -39.82
CA ALA A 76 30.78 -15.90 -39.77
C ALA A 76 29.72 -16.09 -38.65
N GLN A 77 29.37 -17.33 -38.30
CA GLN A 77 28.49 -17.67 -37.19
C GLN A 77 29.17 -17.42 -35.84
N GLN A 78 30.44 -17.81 -35.68
CA GLN A 78 31.22 -17.55 -34.45
C GLN A 78 31.38 -16.05 -34.17
N GLN A 79 31.61 -15.24 -35.21
CA GLN A 79 31.70 -13.79 -35.07
C GLN A 79 30.39 -13.15 -34.55
N ARG A 80 29.22 -13.65 -34.98
CA ARG A 80 27.92 -13.16 -34.48
C ARG A 80 27.68 -13.51 -33.01
N VAL A 81 28.09 -14.72 -32.59
CA VAL A 81 27.99 -15.15 -31.18
C VAL A 81 28.85 -14.26 -30.29
N ASN A 82 30.08 -13.93 -30.72
CA ASN A 82 30.96 -13.02 -29.97
C ASN A 82 30.38 -11.60 -29.85
N GLN A 83 29.78 -11.05 -30.90
CA GLN A 83 29.10 -9.75 -30.84
C GLN A 83 27.87 -9.76 -29.92
N GLN A 84 27.11 -10.86 -29.93
CA GLN A 84 25.94 -11.03 -29.06
C GLN A 84 26.35 -11.11 -27.58
N LEU A 85 27.44 -11.83 -27.29
CA LEU A 85 28.02 -11.88 -25.94
C LEU A 85 28.47 -10.50 -25.47
N GLN A 86 29.21 -9.74 -26.29
CA GLN A 86 29.63 -8.37 -25.95
C GLN A 86 28.44 -7.44 -25.66
N ARG A 87 27.38 -7.51 -26.46
CA ARG A 87 26.14 -6.74 -26.23
C ARG A 87 25.46 -7.15 -24.91
N SER A 88 25.39 -8.44 -24.61
CA SER A 88 24.83 -8.90 -23.34
C SER A 88 25.64 -8.40 -22.14
N MET A 89 26.98 -8.40 -22.20
CA MET A 89 27.82 -7.88 -21.12
C MET A 89 27.66 -6.36 -20.93
N ALA A 90 27.58 -5.60 -22.03
CA ALA A 90 27.33 -4.16 -21.96
C ALA A 90 25.95 -3.85 -21.34
N ASN A 91 24.91 -4.59 -21.76
CA ASN A 91 23.57 -4.46 -21.18
C ASN A 91 23.55 -4.81 -19.69
N LEU A 92 24.25 -5.87 -19.28
CA LEU A 92 24.37 -6.26 -17.87
C LEU A 92 25.08 -5.19 -17.05
N ASN A 93 26.22 -4.68 -17.52
CA ASN A 93 26.95 -3.60 -16.83
C ASN A 93 26.11 -2.33 -16.70
N ASN A 94 25.40 -1.94 -17.76
CA ASN A 94 24.50 -0.79 -17.72
C ASN A 94 23.35 -1.00 -16.73
N THR A 95 22.81 -2.22 -16.66
CA THR A 95 21.72 -2.56 -15.72
C THR A 95 22.21 -2.52 -14.27
N VAL A 96 23.37 -3.08 -13.97
CA VAL A 96 23.97 -3.06 -12.63
C VAL A 96 24.32 -1.63 -12.20
N ALA A 97 24.91 -0.82 -13.10
CA ALA A 97 25.19 0.58 -12.84
C ALA A 97 23.92 1.40 -12.57
N ALA A 98 22.83 1.14 -13.30
CA ALA A 98 21.54 1.78 -13.08
C ALA A 98 20.96 1.42 -11.69
N ILE A 99 21.06 0.15 -11.27
CA ILE A 99 20.63 -0.29 -9.94
C ILE A 99 21.47 0.39 -8.86
N ALA A 100 22.79 0.43 -9.02
CA ALA A 100 23.69 1.09 -8.06
C ALA A 100 23.41 2.60 -7.96
N ALA A 101 23.21 3.28 -9.10
CA ALA A 101 22.85 4.69 -9.14
C ALA A 101 21.49 4.95 -8.46
N GLN A 102 20.50 4.07 -8.69
CA GLN A 102 19.20 4.17 -8.04
C GLN A 102 19.29 3.97 -6.52
N GLN A 103 20.07 2.98 -6.07
CA GLN A 103 20.32 2.76 -4.63
C GLN A 103 21.02 3.96 -3.99
N ALA A 104 22.02 4.54 -4.66
CA ALA A 104 22.72 5.72 -4.19
C ALA A 104 21.80 6.95 -4.13
N ALA A 105 20.94 7.16 -5.13
CA ALA A 105 19.96 8.24 -5.14
C ALA A 105 18.95 8.10 -4.00
N GLN A 106 18.48 6.88 -3.71
CA GLN A 106 17.60 6.61 -2.57
C GLN A 106 18.29 6.84 -1.22
N ALA A 107 19.56 6.44 -1.08
CA ALA A 107 20.34 6.71 0.14
C ALA A 107 20.59 8.22 0.34
N ALA A 108 20.95 8.93 -0.73
CA ALA A 108 21.14 10.38 -0.71
C ALA A 108 19.82 11.11 -0.37
N GLY A 109 18.67 10.64 -0.88
CA GLY A 109 17.36 11.18 -0.52
C GLY A 109 17.05 11.05 0.97
N ARG A 110 17.37 9.91 1.58
CA ARG A 110 17.22 9.72 3.05
C ARG A 110 18.13 10.65 3.84
N GLN A 111 19.40 10.78 3.43
CA GLN A 111 20.35 11.69 4.08
C GLN A 111 19.92 13.16 3.95
N ALA A 112 19.46 13.58 2.78
CA ALA A 112 18.92 14.91 2.56
C ALA A 112 17.70 15.18 3.46
N ALA A 113 16.81 14.19 3.61
CA ALA A 113 15.67 14.31 4.51
C ALA A 113 16.10 14.45 5.98
N LEU A 114 17.19 13.81 6.39
CA LEU A 114 17.79 13.93 7.74
C LEU A 114 18.39 15.32 8.00
N ASN A 115 18.86 16.00 6.97
CA ASN A 115 19.48 17.33 7.06
C ASN A 115 18.48 18.49 6.99
N LEU A 116 17.20 18.22 6.69
CA LEU A 116 16.16 19.24 6.75
C LEU A 116 16.05 19.82 8.17
N PRO A 117 15.84 21.15 8.33
CA PRO A 117 15.57 21.76 9.62
C PRO A 117 14.48 21.01 10.37
N GLN A 118 14.73 20.70 11.65
CA GLN A 118 13.78 19.99 12.48
C GLN A 118 12.83 21.00 13.13
N ASP A 119 11.73 21.29 12.44
CA ASP A 119 10.70 22.23 12.92
C ASP A 119 9.71 21.58 13.91
N VAL A 120 9.79 20.25 14.07
CA VAL A 120 8.92 19.47 14.95
C VAL A 120 9.68 19.08 16.23
N PRO A 121 9.22 19.55 17.41
CA PRO A 121 9.77 19.14 18.70
C PRO A 121 9.71 17.64 18.94
N ASP A 122 10.66 17.13 19.71
CA ASP A 122 10.68 15.72 20.11
C ASP A 122 9.86 15.48 21.38
N GLY A 123 9.07 14.40 21.40
CA GLY A 123 8.32 13.95 22.58
C GLY A 123 6.96 14.62 22.82
N LEU A 124 6.52 14.50 24.07
CA LEU A 124 5.31 15.11 24.60
C LEU A 124 5.51 16.60 24.82
N GLY A 125 4.50 17.39 24.46
CA GLY A 125 4.48 18.83 24.70
C GLY A 125 4.02 19.63 23.50
N GLU A 126 4.13 20.95 23.64
CA GLU A 126 3.67 21.91 22.65
C GLU A 126 4.37 21.73 21.30
N GLY A 127 3.58 21.67 20.22
CA GLY A 127 4.07 21.48 18.86
C GLY A 127 4.51 20.05 18.50
N GLY A 128 4.70 19.17 19.49
CA GLY A 128 4.98 17.74 19.33
C GLY A 128 3.72 16.89 19.52
N LEU A 129 3.80 15.94 20.45
CA LEU A 129 2.68 15.11 20.89
C LEU A 129 1.97 15.76 22.07
N LYS A 130 0.77 16.32 21.85
CA LYS A 130 0.01 17.00 22.90
C LYS A 130 -1.39 16.45 22.99
N VAL A 131 -1.75 15.92 24.16
CA VAL A 131 -3.10 15.44 24.45
C VAL A 131 -4.09 16.60 24.37
N ASP A 132 -5.27 16.34 23.83
CA ASP A 132 -6.34 17.33 23.76
C ASP A 132 -6.88 17.64 25.16
N ALA A 133 -6.63 18.87 25.64
CA ALA A 133 -7.09 19.34 26.94
C ALA A 133 -8.46 20.05 26.89
N SER A 134 -9.11 20.11 25.72
CA SER A 134 -10.45 20.70 25.59
C SER A 134 -11.57 19.84 26.20
N LEU A 135 -11.28 18.55 26.43
CA LEU A 135 -12.15 17.58 27.08
C LEU A 135 -11.49 17.05 28.36
N PRO A 136 -12.28 16.58 29.36
CA PRO A 136 -11.73 15.80 30.47
C PRO A 136 -10.90 14.62 29.95
N PHE A 137 -9.79 14.33 30.62
CA PHE A 137 -8.81 13.34 30.15
C PHE A 137 -9.46 11.98 29.88
N GLU A 138 -10.40 11.54 30.70
CA GLU A 138 -11.09 10.26 30.58
C GLU A 138 -11.99 10.18 29.33
N GLN A 139 -12.47 11.32 28.83
CA GLN A 139 -13.24 11.40 27.59
C GLN A 139 -12.32 11.52 26.38
N ALA A 140 -11.22 12.27 26.52
CA ALA A 140 -10.20 12.41 25.50
C ALA A 140 -9.40 11.11 25.29
N TRP A 141 -9.25 10.30 26.33
CA TRP A 141 -8.35 9.14 26.40
C TRP A 141 -9.11 7.89 26.84
N GLN A 142 -9.67 7.18 25.87
CA GLN A 142 -10.54 6.04 26.12
C GLN A 142 -9.81 4.72 25.83
N ASN A 143 -9.86 3.80 26.80
CA ASN A 143 -9.26 2.46 26.72
C ASN A 143 -7.74 2.45 26.50
N ALA A 144 -7.03 3.42 27.05
CA ALA A 144 -5.58 3.45 27.10
C ALA A 144 -5.10 4.14 28.38
N LYS A 145 -3.88 3.84 28.82
CA LYS A 145 -3.18 4.62 29.84
C LYS A 145 -2.63 5.90 29.21
N GLY A 146 -2.40 6.91 30.05
CA GLY A 146 -1.76 8.14 29.60
C GLY A 146 -0.37 7.89 29.01
N PRO A 147 0.07 8.75 28.06
CA PRO A 147 1.36 8.58 27.41
C PRO A 147 2.51 8.71 28.41
N VAL A 148 3.48 7.82 28.33
CA VAL A 148 4.70 7.84 29.15
C VAL A 148 5.89 8.14 28.26
N GLN A 149 6.60 9.22 28.56
CA GLN A 149 7.81 9.57 27.83
C GLN A 149 9.06 9.07 28.55
N THR A 150 9.97 8.47 27.79
CA THR A 150 11.32 8.12 28.20
C THR A 150 12.33 8.71 27.23
N GLN A 151 13.54 8.99 27.71
CA GLN A 151 14.61 9.53 26.88
C GLN A 151 15.90 8.74 27.12
N ALA A 152 16.55 8.33 26.04
CA ALA A 152 17.81 7.60 26.10
C ALA A 152 18.66 7.90 24.86
N ALA A 153 19.94 8.20 25.06
CA ALA A 153 20.91 8.45 23.97
C ALA A 153 20.43 9.45 22.91
N GLY A 154 19.78 10.56 23.33
CA GLY A 154 19.27 11.59 22.42
C GLY A 154 18.02 11.19 21.63
N LYS A 155 17.39 10.05 21.96
CA LYS A 155 16.11 9.62 21.40
C LYS A 155 15.02 9.69 22.47
N THR A 156 13.82 10.04 22.03
CA THR A 156 12.63 10.10 22.86
C THR A 156 11.68 8.98 22.47
N THR A 157 11.19 8.21 23.44
CA THR A 157 10.13 7.22 23.21
C THR A 157 8.90 7.63 24.01
N VAL A 158 7.77 7.77 23.33
CA VAL A 158 6.46 8.01 23.93
C VAL A 158 5.65 6.73 23.82
N SER A 159 5.51 6.02 24.93
CA SER A 159 4.80 4.74 25.00
C SER A 159 3.36 4.96 25.48
N ILE A 160 2.42 4.30 24.82
CA ILE A 160 0.99 4.35 25.16
C ILE A 160 0.46 2.92 25.26
N GLU A 161 0.04 2.53 26.46
CA GLU A 161 -0.51 1.20 26.73
C GLU A 161 -2.01 1.19 26.49
N GLN A 162 -2.44 0.43 25.48
CA GLN A 162 -3.85 0.20 25.22
C GLN A 162 -4.40 -0.83 26.21
N THR A 163 -5.65 -0.66 26.66
CA THR A 163 -6.26 -1.51 27.70
C THR A 163 -7.50 -2.27 27.25
N ALA A 164 -7.99 -2.04 26.02
CA ALA A 164 -9.07 -2.80 25.41
C ALA A 164 -8.87 -2.95 23.90
N ASP A 165 -9.68 -3.78 23.24
CA ASP A 165 -9.62 -4.07 21.79
C ASP A 165 -9.71 -2.82 20.90
N LYS A 166 -10.43 -1.78 21.34
CA LYS A 166 -10.55 -0.49 20.64
C LYS A 166 -10.26 0.70 21.55
N ALA A 167 -9.25 1.49 21.22
CA ALA A 167 -8.91 2.73 21.91
C ALA A 167 -9.17 3.99 21.08
N VAL A 168 -9.51 5.08 21.74
CA VAL A 168 -9.66 6.41 21.13
C VAL A 168 -8.82 7.41 21.91
N LEU A 169 -7.87 8.03 21.21
CA LEU A 169 -6.90 8.96 21.75
C LEU A 169 -7.08 10.31 21.03
N ASN A 170 -7.54 11.32 21.77
CA ASN A 170 -7.71 12.67 21.25
C ASN A 170 -6.48 13.52 21.56
N TRP A 171 -5.90 14.06 20.51
CA TRP A 171 -4.70 14.87 20.52
C TRP A 171 -5.04 16.29 20.10
N GLU A 172 -4.50 17.28 20.81
CA GLU A 172 -4.44 18.65 20.29
C GLU A 172 -3.47 18.68 19.11
N THR A 173 -2.26 18.14 19.29
CA THR A 173 -1.28 18.00 18.22
C THR A 173 -0.72 16.58 18.20
N PHE A 174 -0.59 16.01 17.00
CA PHE A 174 0.09 14.75 16.77
C PHE A 174 1.20 14.97 15.74
N ASN A 175 2.33 15.49 16.21
CA ASN A 175 3.55 15.62 15.42
C ASN A 175 4.64 14.77 16.05
N VAL A 176 5.33 13.97 15.23
CA VAL A 176 6.37 13.05 15.69
C VAL A 176 7.72 13.59 15.22
N GLY A 177 8.48 14.18 16.15
CA GLY A 177 9.82 14.69 15.89
C GLY A 177 10.78 13.60 15.41
N ARG A 178 11.87 14.00 14.76
CA ARG A 178 12.80 13.09 14.06
C ARG A 178 13.43 12.06 15.00
N ASN A 179 13.66 12.41 16.26
CA ASN A 179 14.25 11.52 17.27
C ASN A 179 13.19 10.91 18.19
N THR A 180 11.91 11.07 17.84
CA THR A 180 10.78 10.55 18.61
C THR A 180 10.28 9.22 18.02
N THR A 181 10.06 8.25 18.90
CA THR A 181 9.32 7.02 18.61
C THR A 181 8.02 7.05 19.38
N VAL A 182 6.88 6.95 18.71
CA VAL A 182 5.59 6.67 19.34
C VAL A 182 5.38 5.17 19.33
N ASP A 183 5.28 4.58 20.51
CA ASP A 183 5.16 3.14 20.71
C ASP A 183 3.80 2.80 21.31
N PHE A 184 2.89 2.29 20.48
CA PHE A 184 1.58 1.83 20.93
C PHE A 184 1.67 0.37 21.35
N GLN A 185 1.63 0.14 22.66
CA GLN A 185 1.61 -1.19 23.26
C GLN A 185 0.18 -1.72 23.20
N GLN A 186 -0.13 -2.42 22.12
CA GLN A 186 -1.41 -3.03 21.84
C GLN A 186 -1.23 -4.46 21.33
N HIS A 187 -2.24 -5.31 21.46
CA HIS A 187 -2.22 -6.63 20.81
C HIS A 187 -2.40 -6.51 19.28
N ALA A 188 -1.98 -7.55 18.55
CA ALA A 188 -1.96 -7.54 17.09
C ALA A 188 -3.35 -7.48 16.43
N ASP A 189 -4.38 -7.93 17.13
CA ASP A 189 -5.79 -7.89 16.71
C ASP A 189 -6.54 -6.63 17.17
N TRP A 190 -5.87 -5.75 17.92
CA TRP A 190 -6.44 -4.52 18.44
C TRP A 190 -6.31 -3.36 17.46
N ALA A 191 -7.11 -2.32 17.69
CA ALA A 191 -7.08 -1.09 16.91
C ALA A 191 -7.14 0.15 17.81
N LEU A 192 -6.44 1.20 17.41
CA LEU A 192 -6.55 2.52 18.04
C LEU A 192 -6.80 3.62 17.02
N LEU A 193 -7.54 4.63 17.46
CA LEU A 193 -7.82 5.86 16.75
C LEU A 193 -7.08 7.02 17.42
N ASN A 194 -6.12 7.62 16.73
CA ASN A 194 -5.55 8.92 17.04
C ASN A 194 -6.33 10.01 16.29
N ARG A 195 -7.15 10.78 17.00
CA ARG A 195 -7.87 11.93 16.44
C ARG A 195 -7.12 13.21 16.78
N VAL A 196 -6.85 14.04 15.79
CA VAL A 196 -6.14 15.31 15.97
C VAL A 196 -7.09 16.49 15.82
N ASN A 197 -7.11 17.36 16.83
CA ASN A 197 -7.92 18.57 16.92
C ASN A 197 -7.00 19.80 17.07
N ASP A 198 -6.09 20.03 16.11
CA ASP A 198 -5.15 21.16 16.18
C ASP A 198 -5.93 22.51 16.09
N PRO A 199 -5.85 23.37 17.12
CA PRO A 199 -6.59 24.63 17.18
C PRO A 199 -6.09 25.63 16.13
N SER A 200 -4.84 25.50 15.67
CA SER A 200 -4.22 26.29 14.61
C SER A 200 -4.47 25.71 13.21
N ALA A 201 -5.31 24.68 13.09
CA ALA A 201 -5.66 24.01 11.83
C ALA A 201 -4.44 23.50 11.03
N ARG A 202 -3.38 23.05 11.72
CA ARG A 202 -2.17 22.55 11.07
C ARG A 202 -2.25 21.05 10.75
N PRO A 203 -1.60 20.59 9.66
CA PRO A 203 -1.44 19.17 9.39
C PRO A 203 -0.52 18.50 10.41
N SER A 204 -0.70 17.20 10.62
CA SER A 204 0.23 16.39 11.41
C SER A 204 1.53 16.17 10.64
N GLN A 205 2.67 16.40 11.28
CA GLN A 205 3.99 16.19 10.70
C GLN A 205 4.67 14.99 11.36
N ILE A 206 4.89 13.94 10.59
CA ILE A 206 5.54 12.71 11.05
C ILE A 206 6.94 12.66 10.47
N GLN A 207 7.94 12.89 11.31
CA GLN A 207 9.36 12.86 10.95
C GLN A 207 10.12 11.72 11.62
N GLY A 208 9.63 11.22 12.75
CA GLY A 208 10.18 10.09 13.49
C GLY A 208 9.46 8.77 13.23
N GLN A 209 9.35 7.96 14.28
CA GLN A 209 8.91 6.57 14.18
C GLN A 209 7.54 6.36 14.83
N ILE A 210 6.71 5.53 14.21
CA ILE A 210 5.46 5.02 14.79
C ILE A 210 5.54 3.50 14.80
N LYS A 211 5.35 2.90 15.98
CA LYS A 211 5.40 1.46 16.19
C LYS A 211 4.13 0.95 16.87
N ALA A 212 3.59 -0.17 16.39
CA ALA A 212 2.50 -0.89 17.03
C ALA A 212 2.36 -2.31 16.49
N ASP A 213 1.91 -3.27 17.30
CA ASP A 213 1.66 -4.63 16.79
C ASP A 213 0.30 -4.76 16.06
N GLY A 214 -0.66 -3.89 16.40
CA GLY A 214 -2.03 -3.89 15.86
C GLY A 214 -2.29 -2.82 14.79
N THR A 215 -3.55 -2.41 14.68
CA THR A 215 -4.00 -1.40 13.71
C THR A 215 -3.89 0.01 14.30
N VAL A 216 -3.30 0.94 13.54
CA VAL A 216 -3.19 2.36 13.91
C VAL A 216 -3.95 3.20 12.90
N MET A 217 -4.95 3.93 13.39
CA MET A 217 -5.71 4.90 12.61
C MET A 217 -5.32 6.31 13.05
N LEU A 218 -4.85 7.15 12.12
CA LEU A 218 -4.50 8.55 12.36
C LEU A 218 -5.40 9.47 11.53
N VAL A 219 -6.15 10.31 12.22
CA VAL A 219 -7.18 11.16 11.62
C VAL A 219 -6.89 12.61 11.97
N ASN A 220 -6.56 13.40 10.95
CA ASN A 220 -6.39 14.84 11.07
C ASN A 220 -7.04 15.51 9.87
N ARG A 221 -8.13 16.25 10.09
CA ARG A 221 -8.87 16.96 9.03
C ARG A 221 -8.01 17.91 8.20
N ASN A 222 -6.91 18.40 8.76
CA ASN A 222 -6.00 19.34 8.10
C ASN A 222 -4.94 18.61 7.24
N GLY A 223 -4.88 17.28 7.31
CA GLY A 223 -3.93 16.44 6.59
C GLY A 223 -2.83 15.87 7.49
N VAL A 224 -2.08 14.92 6.93
CA VAL A 224 -0.95 14.25 7.57
C VAL A 224 0.19 14.16 6.55
N VAL A 225 1.39 14.57 6.96
CA VAL A 225 2.58 14.59 6.12
C VAL A 225 3.65 13.70 6.75
N PHE A 226 4.11 12.72 5.99
CA PHE A 226 5.25 11.86 6.35
C PHE A 226 6.49 12.38 5.64
N SER A 227 7.54 12.70 6.41
CA SER A 227 8.82 13.13 5.84
C SER A 227 9.66 11.94 5.39
N GLY A 228 10.72 12.19 4.62
CA GLY A 228 11.64 11.14 4.18
C GLY A 228 12.45 10.46 5.29
N SER A 229 12.42 10.98 6.53
CA SER A 229 13.02 10.31 7.70
C SER A 229 12.04 9.47 8.49
N SER A 230 10.75 9.54 8.19
CA SER A 230 9.74 8.82 8.94
C SER A 230 9.80 7.32 8.69
N GLN A 231 9.47 6.55 9.72
CA GLN A 231 9.33 5.10 9.64
C GLN A 231 8.07 4.68 10.38
N VAL A 232 7.23 3.86 9.72
CA VAL A 232 6.02 3.31 10.32
C VAL A 232 6.13 1.80 10.30
N ASP A 233 6.13 1.19 11.48
CA ASP A 233 6.15 -0.25 11.69
C ASP A 233 4.89 -0.66 12.46
N VAL A 234 3.83 -0.93 11.70
CA VAL A 234 2.52 -1.31 12.23
C VAL A 234 1.91 -2.42 11.39
N ARG A 235 1.00 -3.21 11.96
CA ARG A 235 0.28 -4.23 11.19
C ARG A 235 -0.58 -3.62 10.09
N ASN A 236 -1.37 -2.61 10.44
CA ASN A 236 -2.18 -1.84 9.50
C ASN A 236 -2.10 -0.36 9.85
N LEU A 237 -1.82 0.48 8.85
CA LEU A 237 -1.89 1.93 8.99
C LEU A 237 -3.07 2.46 8.17
N THR A 238 -3.91 3.28 8.77
CA THR A 238 -4.86 4.11 8.03
C THR A 238 -4.69 5.56 8.40
N VAL A 239 -4.60 6.41 7.38
CA VAL A 239 -4.44 7.86 7.53
C VAL A 239 -5.53 8.55 6.76
N ALA A 240 -6.27 9.44 7.42
CA ALA A 240 -7.39 10.15 6.80
C ALA A 240 -7.36 11.64 7.10
N ALA A 241 -7.55 12.43 6.05
CA ALA A 241 -7.88 13.86 6.13
C ALA A 241 -9.40 14.07 6.25
N ALA A 242 -10.04 13.36 7.18
CA ALA A 242 -11.49 13.37 7.36
C ALA A 242 -11.84 13.53 8.85
N ASN A 243 -13.12 13.69 9.17
CA ASN A 243 -13.60 13.56 10.54
C ASN A 243 -14.30 12.20 10.68
N ILE A 244 -13.86 11.36 11.61
CA ILE A 244 -14.45 10.04 11.87
C ILE A 244 -14.95 10.05 13.30
N SER A 245 -16.25 9.91 13.59
CA SER A 245 -16.75 9.93 14.98
C SER A 245 -16.35 8.67 15.77
N ASP A 246 -16.41 8.74 17.11
CA ASP A 246 -16.13 7.58 17.97
C ASP A 246 -17.09 6.42 17.69
N GLU A 247 -18.37 6.72 17.48
CA GLU A 247 -19.38 5.74 17.06
C GLU A 247 -19.00 5.12 15.71
N GLN A 248 -18.56 5.97 14.75
CA GLN A 248 -18.13 5.50 13.44
C GLN A 248 -16.92 4.55 13.54
N PHE A 249 -15.94 4.86 14.40
CA PHE A 249 -14.81 3.96 14.58
C PHE A 249 -15.21 2.65 15.28
N ARG A 250 -15.99 2.75 16.36
CA ARG A 250 -16.32 1.60 17.21
C ARG A 250 -17.29 0.62 16.58
N GLN A 251 -18.35 1.13 15.95
CA GLN A 251 -19.46 0.30 15.48
C GLN A 251 -19.40 0.04 13.97
N ARG A 252 -18.60 0.83 13.24
CA ARG A 252 -18.91 1.13 11.84
C ARG A 252 -17.71 1.07 10.87
N GLY A 253 -16.47 1.23 11.33
CA GLY A 253 -15.26 1.12 10.50
C GLY A 253 -14.94 2.36 9.64
N LEU A 254 -13.97 2.21 8.74
CA LEU A 254 -13.38 3.29 7.91
C LEU A 254 -14.20 3.63 6.66
N TYR A 255 -14.69 2.60 5.95
CA TYR A 255 -15.63 2.73 4.84
C TYR A 255 -16.74 1.69 4.98
N TYR A 256 -17.96 2.11 4.68
CA TYR A 256 -19.11 1.22 4.55
C TYR A 256 -19.41 0.95 3.09
N ASP A 257 -19.75 -0.30 2.77
CA ASP A 257 -20.54 -0.57 1.58
C ASP A 257 -21.96 0.02 1.75
N ASN A 258 -22.70 0.22 0.65
CA ASN A 258 -24.08 0.74 0.69
C ASN A 258 -25.06 -0.13 1.52
N ALA A 259 -24.61 -1.28 2.04
CA ALA A 259 -25.40 -2.21 2.84
C ALA A 259 -25.02 -2.21 4.35
N GLY A 260 -23.95 -1.51 4.77
CA GLY A 260 -23.61 -1.33 6.18
C GLY A 260 -23.11 -2.57 6.91
N SER A 261 -22.74 -3.64 6.20
CA SER A 261 -22.64 -4.99 6.80
C SER A 261 -21.22 -5.41 7.17
N ARG A 262 -20.19 -4.78 6.59
CA ARG A 262 -18.80 -5.19 6.81
C ARG A 262 -17.86 -3.96 6.77
N PRO A 263 -16.87 -3.88 7.68
CA PRO A 263 -15.79 -2.93 7.51
C PRO A 263 -14.99 -3.32 6.25
N THR A 264 -14.97 -2.42 5.27
CA THR A 264 -14.02 -2.46 4.15
C THR A 264 -12.91 -1.47 4.44
N PHE A 265 -11.65 -1.92 4.29
CA PHE A 265 -10.48 -1.06 4.25
C PHE A 265 -10.43 -0.31 2.92
#